data_AF-A0A2P0QLN0-F1
#
_entry.id   AF-A0A2P0QLN0-F1
#
_cell.length_a   1.000
_cell.length_b   1.000
_cell.length_c   1.000
_cell.angle_alpha   90.00
_cell.angle_beta   90.00
_cell.angle_gamma   90.00
#
_symmetry.space_group_name_H-M   'P 1'
#
loop_
_entity.id
_entity.type
_entity.pdbx_description
1 polymer ?
#
loop_
_entity_poly.entity_id
_entity_poly.type
_entity_poly.pdbx_seq_one_letter_code
_entity_poly.pdbx_strand_id
1 'polypeptide(L)'
;KRLGKEVTPETINEYLHVLNHAMPGAAVVQEHMVETHPALTEDCYVKVFTGDDEMADDLEPQFVIPIDKLFPAKQAAQLKAAVGKSMWQAVHIPTTVSRTCDGGTTSRWSAMQIGMSFIGAYKMCA
;
A
#
# COMPACT_ATOMS: atom_id res chain seq x y z
N LYS A 1 -15.99 11.22 0.51
CA LYS A 1 -17.34 11.65 0.05
C LYS A 1 -18.44 10.64 0.42
N ARG A 2 -18.46 9.41 -0.10
CA ARG A 2 -19.55 8.43 0.13
C ARG A 2 -19.77 8.05 1.61
N LEU A 3 -18.70 7.97 2.39
CA LEU A 3 -18.75 7.56 3.79
C LEU A 3 -18.63 8.72 4.79
N GLY A 4 -18.48 9.96 4.31
CA GLY A 4 -18.23 11.12 5.18
C GLY A 4 -16.95 11.05 6.04
N LYS A 5 -16.05 10.07 5.80
CA LYS A 5 -14.80 9.93 6.55
C LYS A 5 -13.72 10.85 6.01
N GLU A 6 -12.97 11.41 6.94
CA GLU A 6 -11.77 12.20 6.67
C GLU A 6 -10.59 11.27 6.34
N VAL A 7 -9.68 11.76 5.52
CA VAL A 7 -8.43 11.09 5.17
C VAL A 7 -7.29 12.04 5.50
N THR A 8 -6.45 11.65 6.46
CA THR A 8 -5.30 12.39 6.95
C THR A 8 -4.03 11.53 6.81
N PRO A 9 -2.81 12.10 6.93
CA PRO A 9 -1.59 11.31 7.00
C PRO A 9 -1.64 10.20 8.07
N GLU A 10 -2.21 10.50 9.24
CA GLU A 10 -2.41 9.53 10.33
C GLU A 10 -3.28 8.33 9.88
N THR A 11 -4.43 8.58 9.25
CA THR A 11 -5.29 7.49 8.76
C THR A 11 -4.68 6.72 7.60
N ILE A 12 -3.80 7.37 6.81
CA ILE A 12 -3.05 6.70 5.74
C ILE A 12 -1.97 5.80 6.35
N ASN A 13 -1.25 6.24 7.38
CA ASN A 13 -0.26 5.41 8.08
C ASN A 13 -0.93 4.17 8.69
N GLU A 14 -2.06 4.34 9.40
CA GLU A 14 -2.84 3.20 9.92
C GLU A 14 -3.26 2.23 8.81
N TYR A 15 -3.75 2.76 7.69
CA TYR A 15 -4.08 1.95 6.52
C TYR A 15 -2.86 1.20 5.96
N LEU A 16 -1.67 1.81 5.92
CA LEU A 16 -0.46 1.19 5.41
C LEU A 16 0.08 0.10 6.34
N HIS A 17 -0.12 0.23 7.66
CA HIS A 17 0.13 -0.86 8.62
C HIS A 17 -0.80 -2.04 8.36
N VAL A 18 -2.11 -1.81 8.30
CA VAL A 18 -3.11 -2.85 8.02
C VAL A 18 -2.85 -3.52 6.67
N LEU A 19 -2.51 -2.73 5.65
CA LEU A 19 -2.25 -3.23 4.31
C LEU A 19 -0.98 -4.06 4.23
N ASN A 20 0.10 -3.68 4.90
CA ASN A 20 1.33 -4.48 4.90
C ASN A 20 1.20 -5.78 5.72
N HIS A 21 0.27 -5.85 6.67
CA HIS A 21 -0.15 -7.12 7.27
C HIS A 21 -1.00 -7.96 6.29
N ALA A 22 -2.00 -7.36 5.65
CA ALA A 22 -2.95 -8.09 4.81
C ALA A 22 -2.36 -8.53 3.44
N MET A 23 -1.50 -7.72 2.83
CA MET A 23 -1.00 -7.94 1.45
C MET A 23 -0.27 -9.28 1.27
N PRO A 24 0.56 -9.75 2.22
CA PRO A 24 1.15 -11.10 2.18
C PRO A 24 0.15 -12.26 2.26
N GLY A 25 -1.12 -11.99 2.63
CA GLY A 25 -2.19 -12.99 2.74
C GLY A 25 -2.60 -13.33 4.18
N ALA A 26 -2.58 -12.34 5.07
CA ALA A 26 -3.08 -12.44 6.44
C ALA A 26 -4.46 -11.77 6.59
N ALA A 27 -5.24 -12.19 7.58
CA ALA A 27 -6.63 -11.77 7.77
C ALA A 27 -6.76 -10.53 8.65
N VAL A 28 -7.80 -9.72 8.41
CA VAL A 28 -8.08 -8.47 9.15
C VAL A 28 -9.53 -8.30 9.61
N VAL A 29 -10.44 -9.22 9.27
CA VAL A 29 -11.88 -9.10 9.59
C VAL A 29 -12.48 -10.41 10.09
N GLN A 30 -12.41 -11.47 9.29
CA GLN A 30 -13.14 -12.70 9.57
C GLN A 30 -12.46 -13.52 10.68
N GLU A 31 -13.26 -14.18 11.51
CA GLU A 31 -12.82 -15.16 12.50
C GLU A 31 -12.40 -16.49 11.83
N HIS A 32 -11.51 -17.24 12.48
CA HIS A 32 -11.10 -18.60 12.07
C HIS A 32 -10.49 -18.67 10.66
N MET A 33 -9.71 -17.65 10.29
CA MET A 33 -8.97 -17.64 9.03
C MET A 33 -7.68 -18.47 9.13
N VAL A 34 -7.29 -19.06 8.00
CA VAL A 34 -5.94 -19.59 7.80
C VAL A 34 -5.16 -18.58 6.97
N GLU A 35 -3.86 -18.48 7.21
CA GLU A 35 -3.01 -17.41 6.67
C GLU A 35 -1.78 -18.00 5.97
N THR A 36 -1.15 -17.20 5.09
CA THR A 36 0.15 -17.59 4.51
C THR A 36 1.23 -17.57 5.59
N HIS A 37 2.21 -18.47 5.49
CA HIS A 37 3.35 -18.44 6.41
C HIS A 37 4.23 -17.21 6.06
N PRO A 38 4.50 -16.27 6.98
CA PRO A 38 5.18 -15.02 6.65
C PRO A 38 6.55 -15.19 5.98
N ALA A 39 7.34 -16.19 6.40
CA ALA A 39 8.62 -16.50 5.78
C ALA A 39 8.55 -16.99 4.31
N LEU A 40 7.36 -17.31 3.78
CA LEU A 40 7.16 -17.67 2.36
C LEU A 40 6.68 -16.49 1.51
N THR A 41 6.43 -15.35 2.15
CA THR A 41 5.83 -14.14 1.55
C THR A 41 6.55 -12.86 2.01
N GLU A 42 7.78 -12.97 2.54
CA GLU A 42 8.56 -11.86 3.07
C GLU A 42 8.94 -10.80 2.01
N ASP A 43 8.88 -11.15 0.73
CA ASP A 43 9.12 -10.27 -0.40
C ASP A 43 7.88 -9.43 -0.79
N CYS A 44 6.73 -9.68 -0.15
CA CYS A 44 5.47 -9.01 -0.39
C CYS A 44 5.32 -7.75 0.49
N TYR A 45 5.07 -6.59 -0.13
CA TYR A 45 4.88 -5.34 0.59
C TYR A 45 4.17 -4.28 -0.27
N VAL A 46 3.72 -3.21 0.40
CA VAL A 46 3.21 -2.00 -0.24
C VAL A 46 3.95 -0.77 0.26
N LYS A 47 4.42 0.04 -0.68
CA LYS A 47 4.90 1.40 -0.43
C LYS A 47 4.10 2.42 -1.22
N VAL A 48 4.24 3.68 -0.85
CA VAL A 48 3.59 4.81 -1.51
C VAL A 48 4.58 5.85 -2.00
N PHE A 49 4.19 6.61 -3.02
CA PHE A 49 4.86 7.83 -3.43
C PHE A 49 3.85 8.91 -3.79
N THR A 50 4.25 10.16 -3.63
CA THR A 50 3.48 11.34 -4.00
C THR A 50 4.44 12.44 -4.45
N GLY A 51 3.96 13.39 -5.25
CA GLY A 51 4.68 14.63 -5.55
C GLY A 51 4.40 15.76 -4.57
N ASP A 52 3.59 15.51 -3.53
CA ASP A 52 3.29 16.44 -2.45
C ASP A 52 4.24 16.19 -1.27
N ASP A 53 5.26 17.05 -1.13
CA ASP A 53 6.31 16.89 -0.12
C ASP A 53 5.77 16.96 1.31
N GLU A 54 4.80 17.83 1.59
CA GLU A 54 4.17 17.95 2.92
C GLU A 54 3.46 16.63 3.30
N MET A 55 2.72 16.05 2.36
CA MET A 55 2.08 14.75 2.57
C MET A 55 3.10 13.63 2.71
N ALA A 56 4.22 13.66 1.99
CA ALA A 56 5.26 12.63 2.08
C ALA A 56 5.99 12.68 3.43
N ASP A 57 6.23 13.88 3.97
CA ASP A 57 6.93 14.10 5.24
C ASP A 57 6.12 13.64 6.47
N ASP A 58 4.78 13.70 6.39
CA ASP A 58 3.88 13.26 7.46
C ASP A 58 3.61 11.73 7.45
N LEU A 59 4.10 11.01 6.44
CA LEU A 59 3.98 9.55 6.36
C LEU A 59 5.18 8.84 6.98
N GLU A 60 4.95 7.66 7.53
CA GLU A 60 6.04 6.87 8.11
C GLU A 60 7.05 6.45 7.04
N PRO A 61 8.36 6.76 7.21
CA PRO A 61 9.36 6.57 6.16
C PRO A 61 9.51 5.13 5.65
N GLN A 62 9.14 4.13 6.46
CA GLN A 62 9.17 2.73 6.06
C GLN A 62 8.25 2.42 4.86
N PHE A 63 7.15 3.16 4.74
CA PHE A 63 6.17 2.99 3.67
C PHE A 63 6.38 3.94 2.49
N VAL A 64 7.27 4.93 2.59
CA VAL A 64 7.46 5.94 1.54
C VAL A 64 8.58 5.52 0.58
N ILE A 65 8.38 5.77 -0.72
CA ILE A 65 9.44 5.79 -1.74
C ILE A 65 9.91 7.24 -1.86
N PRO A 66 11.06 7.60 -1.27
CA PRO A 66 11.50 8.99 -1.20
C PRO A 66 12.08 9.47 -2.55
N ILE A 67 11.28 10.20 -3.34
CA ILE A 67 11.67 10.65 -4.69
C ILE A 67 12.97 11.47 -4.66
N ASP A 68 13.11 12.44 -3.75
CA ASP A 68 14.30 13.29 -3.67
C ASP A 68 15.57 12.56 -3.22
N LYS A 69 15.44 11.41 -2.56
CA LYS A 69 16.58 10.57 -2.16
C LYS A 69 17.01 9.62 -3.28
N LEU A 70 16.08 9.18 -4.11
CA LEU A 70 16.33 8.17 -5.15
C LEU A 70 16.72 8.77 -6.50
N PHE A 71 16.37 10.03 -6.75
CA PHE A 71 16.58 10.68 -8.04
C PHE A 71 17.39 11.98 -7.92
N PRO A 72 18.28 12.29 -8.89
CA PRO A 72 18.92 13.60 -8.97
C PRO A 72 17.88 14.74 -9.01
N ALA A 73 18.20 15.89 -8.40
CA ALA A 73 17.25 17.00 -8.19
C ALA A 73 16.42 17.38 -9.44
N LYS A 74 17.05 17.42 -10.63
CA LYS A 74 16.33 17.74 -11.87
C LYS A 74 15.29 16.68 -12.24
N GLN A 75 15.61 15.40 -12.05
CA GLN A 75 14.69 14.28 -12.31
C GLN A 75 13.61 14.20 -11.22
N ALA A 76 13.98 14.39 -9.96
CA ALA A 76 13.03 14.44 -8.85
C ALA A 76 11.97 15.53 -9.07
N ALA A 77 12.39 16.75 -9.44
CA ALA A 77 11.46 17.83 -9.76
C ALA A 77 10.52 17.49 -10.93
N GLN A 78 11.01 16.82 -11.98
CA GLN A 78 10.19 16.37 -13.10
C GLN A 78 9.17 15.30 -12.68
N LEU A 79 9.59 14.34 -11.85
CA LEU A 79 8.73 13.27 -11.35
C LEU A 79 7.65 13.82 -10.41
N LYS A 80 8.01 14.67 -9.45
CA LYS A 80 7.06 15.31 -8.54
C LYS A 80 6.05 16.17 -9.30
N ALA A 81 6.49 16.92 -10.30
CA ALA A 81 5.59 17.69 -11.15
C ALA A 81 4.62 16.79 -11.95
N ALA A 82 5.09 15.64 -12.45
CA ALA A 82 4.26 14.70 -13.20
C ALA A 82 3.24 13.96 -12.32
N VAL A 83 3.61 13.60 -11.09
CA VAL A 83 2.73 12.95 -10.11
C VAL A 83 1.74 13.97 -9.51
N GLY A 84 2.19 15.21 -9.32
CA GLY A 84 1.45 16.26 -8.64
C GLY A 84 1.09 15.88 -7.20
N LYS A 85 -0.05 16.40 -6.72
CA LYS A 85 -0.59 16.07 -5.39
C LYS A 85 -1.28 14.70 -5.30
N SER A 86 -1.10 13.86 -6.32
CA SER A 86 -1.64 12.49 -6.32
C SER A 86 -0.78 11.58 -5.45
N MET A 87 -1.38 10.56 -4.86
CA MET A 87 -0.68 9.51 -4.12
C MET A 87 -0.90 8.16 -4.83
N TRP A 88 0.17 7.37 -4.93
CA TRP A 88 0.17 6.08 -5.62
C TRP A 88 0.75 4.99 -4.73
N GLN A 89 0.23 3.77 -4.88
CA GLN A 89 0.71 2.57 -4.19
C GLN A 89 1.54 1.71 -5.15
N ALA A 90 2.78 1.42 -4.78
CA ALA A 90 3.62 0.41 -5.40
C ALA A 90 3.43 -0.91 -4.65
N VAL A 91 2.65 -1.82 -5.26
CA VAL A 91 2.28 -3.11 -4.67
C VAL A 91 3.13 -4.23 -5.28
N HIS A 92 3.80 -4.99 -4.43
CA HIS A 92 4.55 -6.19 -4.80
C HIS A 92 3.90 -7.38 -4.12
N ILE A 93 3.26 -8.28 -4.91
CA ILE A 93 2.66 -9.51 -4.38
C ILE A 93 3.74 -10.59 -4.19
N PRO A 94 3.49 -11.67 -3.42
CA PRO A 94 4.53 -12.66 -3.17
C PRO A 94 5.04 -13.33 -4.45
N THR A 95 6.35 -13.48 -4.59
CA THR A 95 6.98 -14.17 -5.72
C THR A 95 6.49 -15.62 -5.81
N THR A 96 6.27 -16.28 -4.67
CA THR A 96 5.71 -17.65 -4.59
C THR A 96 4.34 -17.74 -5.27
N VAL A 97 3.47 -16.75 -5.05
CA VAL A 97 2.16 -16.64 -5.71
C VAL A 97 2.34 -16.39 -7.20
N SER A 98 3.16 -15.40 -7.59
CA SER A 98 3.36 -15.05 -9.00
C SER A 98 3.92 -16.23 -9.83
N ARG A 99 4.83 -17.02 -9.26
CA ARG A 99 5.40 -18.21 -9.90
C ARG A 99 4.42 -19.37 -10.01
N THR A 100 3.49 -19.48 -9.05
CA THR A 100 2.45 -20.53 -9.06
C THR A 100 1.33 -20.18 -10.04
N CYS A 101 1.07 -18.88 -10.20
CA CYS A 101 0.01 -18.35 -11.05
C CYS A 101 0.59 -17.65 -12.29
N ASP A 102 0.18 -16.41 -12.55
CA ASP A 102 0.60 -15.61 -13.69
C ASP A 102 0.65 -14.11 -13.36
N GLY A 103 1.01 -13.28 -14.36
CA GLY A 103 1.01 -11.82 -14.21
C GLY A 103 -0.39 -11.19 -14.10
N GLY A 104 -1.44 -11.87 -14.58
CA GLY A 104 -2.82 -11.42 -14.42
C GLY A 104 -3.31 -11.49 -12.97
N THR A 105 -2.66 -12.30 -12.15
CA THR A 105 -2.96 -12.46 -10.72
C THR A 105 -2.60 -11.21 -9.92
N THR A 106 -1.53 -10.50 -10.29
CA THR A 106 -0.97 -9.37 -9.53
C THR A 106 -1.98 -8.28 -9.23
N SER A 107 -2.71 -7.79 -10.23
CA SER A 107 -3.69 -6.71 -10.01
C SER A 107 -4.89 -7.17 -9.20
N ARG A 108 -5.29 -8.43 -9.34
CA ARG A 108 -6.44 -9.01 -8.61
C ARG A 108 -6.10 -9.20 -7.15
N TRP A 109 -4.98 -9.84 -6.84
CA TRP A 109 -4.48 -10.02 -5.48
C TRP A 109 -4.33 -8.67 -4.77
N SER A 110 -3.68 -7.71 -5.44
CA SER A 110 -3.55 -6.34 -4.95
C SER A 110 -4.90 -5.73 -4.58
N ALA A 111 -5.88 -5.78 -5.49
CA ALA A 111 -7.20 -5.20 -5.26
C ALA A 111 -7.95 -5.85 -4.09
N MET A 112 -7.81 -7.17 -3.87
CA MET A 112 -8.46 -7.85 -2.75
C MET A 112 -7.95 -7.33 -1.41
N GLN A 113 -6.62 -7.29 -1.24
CA GLN A 113 -6.03 -6.91 0.04
C GLN A 113 -6.16 -5.41 0.30
N ILE A 114 -6.15 -4.57 -0.75
CA ILE A 114 -6.52 -3.14 -0.64
C ILE A 114 -7.96 -3.00 -0.15
N GLY A 115 -8.91 -3.74 -0.72
CA GLY A 115 -10.32 -3.70 -0.32
C GLY A 115 -10.51 -4.07 1.16
N MET A 116 -9.91 -5.17 1.60
CA MET A 116 -9.97 -5.62 3.00
C MET A 116 -9.31 -4.63 3.95
N SER A 117 -8.20 -4.02 3.54
CA SER A 117 -7.48 -3.04 4.37
C SER A 117 -8.25 -1.73 4.50
N PHE A 118 -8.97 -1.29 3.47
CA PHE A 118 -9.92 -0.18 3.60
C PHE A 118 -11.04 -0.52 4.58
N ILE A 119 -11.58 -1.74 4.53
CA ILE A 119 -12.62 -2.18 5.47
C ILE A 119 -12.10 -2.11 6.91
N GLY A 120 -10.91 -2.67 7.17
CA GLY A 120 -10.27 -2.69 8.48
C GLY A 120 -9.91 -1.30 8.99
N ALA A 121 -9.05 -0.58 8.25
CA ALA A 121 -8.47 0.70 8.69
C ALA A 121 -9.53 1.83 8.75
N TYR A 122 -10.44 1.87 7.79
CA TYR A 122 -11.49 2.89 7.74
C TYR A 122 -12.81 2.40 8.32
N LYS A 123 -12.85 1.31 9.11
CA LYS A 123 -14.05 0.82 9.83
C LYS A 123 -15.31 0.85 8.96
N MET A 124 -15.23 0.23 7.80
CA MET A 124 -16.36 0.11 6.88
C MET A 124 -17.20 -1.12 7.25
N CYS A 125 -18.42 -1.21 6.73
CA CYS A 125 -19.13 -2.49 6.77
C CYS A 125 -18.34 -3.51 5.93
N ALA A 126 -18.07 -4.67 6.51
CA ALA A 126 -17.55 -5.84 5.82
C ALA A 126 -18.68 -6.60 5.13
#